data_AF-A0A4C1Y9A8-F1
#
_entry.id   AF-A0A4C1Y9A8-F1
#
_cell.length_a   1.000
_cell.length_b   1.000
_cell.length_c   1.000
_cell.angle_alpha   90.00
_cell.angle_beta   90.00
_cell.angle_gamma   90.00
#
_symmetry.space_group_name_H-M   'P 1'
#
loop_
_entity.id
_entity.type
_entity.pdbx_description
1 polymer ?
#
loop_
_entity_poly.entity_id
_entity_poly.type
_entity_poly.pdbx_seq_one_letter_code
_entity_poly.pdbx_strand_id
1 'polypeptide(L)'
;MIHSPCGAFNNNSPCVSDGKWTKRYPRNLVSDTITGNDGYPLYRRRLVEDGGKTIALKVRNVDIEVYNLWVVLYSPLLSNTFKAHINVEYCNSVKSIKYICKYVSKGSDMAVFGVGKVAARLVEINQYQLGRYISSNEAVWHILSFPIHKRYPIAVHLRGILRMNSACTSQQLMYVQEHWFYRQQF
;
A
#
# COMPACT_ATOMS: atom_id res chain seq x y z
N MET A 1 -6.71 5.83 -9.21
CA MET A 1 -5.96 6.55 -8.14
C MET A 1 -5.03 7.56 -8.77
N ILE A 2 -4.85 8.73 -8.18
CA ILE A 2 -4.03 9.81 -8.76
C ILE A 2 -2.95 10.19 -7.76
N HIS A 3 -1.72 10.30 -8.23
CA HIS A 3 -0.63 10.89 -7.48
C HIS A 3 -0.87 12.39 -7.38
N SER A 4 -0.97 12.90 -6.15
CA SER A 4 -1.14 14.33 -5.93
C SER A 4 -0.03 15.12 -6.65
N PRO A 5 -0.36 16.24 -7.31
CA PRO A 5 0.64 17.12 -7.93
C PRO A 5 1.79 17.43 -6.96
N CYS A 6 3.01 17.14 -7.39
CA CYS A 6 4.21 17.26 -6.56
C CYS A 6 5.39 17.84 -7.35
N GLY A 7 6.43 18.30 -6.65
CA GLY A 7 7.55 18.98 -7.29
C GLY A 7 7.22 20.45 -7.56
N ALA A 8 7.20 20.87 -8.83
CA ALA A 8 6.95 22.28 -9.21
C ALA A 8 5.61 22.82 -8.68
N PHE A 9 4.60 21.96 -8.56
CA PHE A 9 3.28 22.33 -8.02
C PHE A 9 3.25 22.34 -6.48
N ASN A 10 4.13 21.57 -5.83
CA ASN A 10 4.21 21.51 -4.37
C ASN A 10 5.56 20.90 -3.93
N ASN A 11 6.48 21.77 -3.50
CA ASN A 11 7.82 21.37 -3.06
C ASN A 11 7.81 20.70 -1.67
N ASN A 12 6.73 20.86 -0.90
CA ASN A 12 6.56 20.26 0.43
C ASN A 12 5.98 18.83 0.36
N SER A 13 5.78 18.30 -0.85
CA SER A 13 5.24 16.96 -1.00
C SER A 13 6.24 15.90 -0.51
N PRO A 14 5.81 14.83 0.19
CA PRO A 14 6.69 13.76 0.68
C PRO A 14 7.45 13.03 -0.43
N CYS A 15 7.01 13.18 -1.68
CA CYS A 15 7.67 12.62 -2.86
C CYS A 15 9.00 13.33 -3.18
N VAL A 16 9.23 14.54 -2.66
CA VAL A 16 10.41 15.38 -2.94
C VAL A 16 11.41 15.23 -1.80
N SER A 17 12.65 14.87 -2.13
CA SER A 17 13.76 14.78 -1.17
C SER A 17 15.03 15.24 -1.87
N ASP A 18 15.82 16.09 -1.21
CA ASP A 18 17.08 16.65 -1.73
C ASP A 18 16.95 17.27 -3.14
N GLY A 19 15.83 17.95 -3.39
CA GLY A 19 15.52 18.54 -4.70
C GLY A 19 15.20 17.53 -5.81
N LYS A 20 15.13 16.22 -5.49
CA LYS A 20 14.83 15.14 -6.44
C LYS A 20 13.46 14.51 -6.17
N TRP A 21 12.79 14.09 -7.24
CA TRP A 21 11.49 13.43 -7.16
C TRP A 21 11.66 11.92 -6.97
N THR A 22 11.47 11.44 -5.75
CA THR A 22 11.72 10.03 -5.38
C THR A 22 10.74 9.06 -6.02
N LYS A 23 9.51 9.50 -6.35
CA LYS A 23 8.44 8.66 -6.90
C LYS A 23 8.32 8.71 -8.43
N ARG A 24 9.13 9.55 -9.09
CA ARG A 24 9.21 9.70 -10.56
C ARG A 24 7.85 10.04 -11.21
N TYR A 25 7.07 10.89 -10.56
CA TYR A 25 5.87 11.48 -11.16
C TYR A 25 6.15 12.93 -11.54
N PRO A 26 5.55 13.45 -12.63
CA PRO A 26 4.73 12.73 -13.61
C PRO A 26 5.53 11.66 -14.38
N ARG A 27 4.87 10.57 -14.79
CA ARG A 27 5.48 9.47 -15.56
C ARG A 27 5.43 9.76 -17.05
N ASN A 28 6.46 9.37 -17.79
CA ASN A 28 6.49 9.49 -19.24
C ASN A 28 5.32 8.76 -19.90
N LEU A 29 4.88 9.30 -21.03
CA LEU A 29 3.88 8.68 -21.89
C LEU A 29 4.52 7.53 -22.65
N VAL A 30 3.78 6.43 -22.77
CA VAL A 30 4.22 5.22 -23.47
C VAL A 30 3.02 4.63 -24.17
N SER A 31 3.14 4.35 -25.47
CA SER A 31 2.06 3.82 -26.30
C SER A 31 1.63 2.42 -25.86
N ASP A 32 2.56 1.61 -25.36
CA ASP A 32 2.38 0.22 -24.98
C ASP A 32 3.07 -0.11 -23.68
N THR A 33 2.65 -1.20 -23.03
CA THR A 33 3.33 -1.66 -21.81
C THR A 33 4.59 -2.40 -22.22
N ILE A 34 5.75 -1.89 -21.82
CA ILE A 34 7.05 -2.46 -22.14
C ILE A 34 7.57 -3.20 -20.90
N THR A 35 7.81 -4.50 -21.07
CA THR A 35 8.41 -5.37 -20.05
C THR A 35 9.87 -5.66 -20.46
N GLY A 36 10.86 -5.37 -19.60
CA GLY A 36 12.29 -5.46 -19.96
C GLY A 36 13.26 -5.81 -18.82
N ASN A 37 14.57 -5.86 -19.16
CA ASN A 37 15.69 -6.48 -18.41
C ASN A 37 15.94 -5.97 -16.97
N ASP A 38 15.54 -4.74 -16.63
CA ASP A 38 15.77 -4.19 -15.29
C ASP A 38 14.65 -4.51 -14.30
N GLY A 39 13.56 -5.12 -14.79
CA GLY A 39 12.53 -5.72 -13.98
C GLY A 39 11.36 -4.86 -13.57
N TYR A 40 11.38 -3.57 -13.91
CA TYR A 40 10.28 -2.67 -13.66
C TYR A 40 9.57 -2.37 -14.99
N PRO A 41 8.33 -2.82 -15.18
CA PRO A 41 7.60 -2.54 -16.40
C PRO A 41 7.32 -1.05 -16.56
N LEU A 42 7.43 -0.56 -17.79
CA LEU A 42 6.93 0.74 -18.20
C LEU A 42 5.50 0.56 -18.69
N TYR A 43 4.53 1.06 -17.94
CA TYR A 43 3.13 0.89 -18.29
C TYR A 43 2.67 1.87 -19.35
N ARG A 44 1.80 1.38 -20.23
CA ARG A 44 1.09 2.20 -21.20
C ARG A 44 0.38 3.37 -20.52
N ARG A 45 0.65 4.59 -20.98
CA ARG A 45 0.02 5.84 -20.55
C ARG A 45 -0.31 6.64 -21.80
N ARG A 46 -1.61 6.71 -22.14
CA ARG A 46 -2.08 7.37 -23.35
C ARG A 46 -2.21 8.87 -23.18
N LEU A 47 -1.85 9.59 -24.23
CA LEU A 47 -2.19 11.01 -24.44
C LEU A 47 -3.69 11.17 -24.64
N VAL A 48 -4.19 12.41 -24.49
CA VAL A 48 -5.61 12.72 -24.65
C VAL A 48 -6.11 12.38 -26.06
N GLU A 49 -5.30 12.65 -27.09
CA GLU A 49 -5.58 12.30 -28.49
C GLU A 49 -5.76 10.80 -28.73
N ASP A 50 -5.07 9.95 -27.95
CA ASP A 50 -5.17 8.49 -28.02
C ASP A 50 -6.24 7.90 -27.08
N GLY A 51 -7.20 8.72 -26.63
CA GLY A 51 -8.23 8.31 -25.67
C GLY A 51 -7.75 8.30 -24.22
N GLY A 52 -6.72 9.08 -23.90
CA GLY A 52 -6.36 9.45 -22.54
C GLY A 52 -7.38 10.38 -21.90
N LYS A 53 -7.33 10.54 -20.58
CA LYS A 53 -8.26 11.38 -19.82
C LYS A 53 -7.52 12.47 -19.08
N THR A 54 -8.18 13.61 -18.96
CA THR A 54 -7.76 14.74 -18.12
C THR A 54 -8.84 14.99 -17.08
N ILE A 55 -8.42 15.35 -15.86
CA ILE A 55 -9.32 15.80 -14.82
C ILE A 55 -8.79 17.09 -14.21
N ALA A 56 -9.67 18.01 -13.83
CA ALA A 56 -9.30 19.15 -13.00
C ALA A 56 -9.32 18.75 -11.52
N LEU A 57 -8.21 18.94 -10.82
CA LEU A 57 -8.11 18.75 -9.38
C LEU A 57 -7.85 20.07 -8.69
N LYS A 58 -8.65 20.38 -7.68
CA LYS A 58 -8.43 21.54 -6.82
C LYS A 58 -7.42 21.18 -5.73
N VAL A 59 -6.21 21.74 -5.82
CA VAL A 59 -5.14 21.57 -4.83
C VAL A 59 -4.80 22.93 -4.26
N ARG A 60 -4.98 23.13 -2.94
CA ARG A 60 -4.72 24.40 -2.24
C ARG A 60 -5.41 25.62 -2.91
N ASN A 61 -6.68 25.48 -3.29
CA ASN A 61 -7.46 26.48 -4.02
C ASN A 61 -6.98 26.85 -5.43
N VAL A 62 -6.04 26.08 -6.00
CA VAL A 62 -5.65 26.20 -7.40
C VAL A 62 -6.21 25.00 -8.17
N ASP A 63 -6.87 25.27 -9.28
CA ASP A 63 -7.31 24.21 -10.19
C ASP A 63 -6.12 23.77 -11.06
N ILE A 64 -5.76 22.50 -10.93
CA ILE A 64 -4.65 21.88 -11.66
C ILE A 64 -5.24 20.83 -12.58
N GLU A 65 -4.96 20.94 -13.88
CA GLU A 65 -5.26 19.86 -14.82
C GLU A 65 -4.28 18.70 -14.65
N VAL A 66 -4.84 17.51 -14.42
CA VAL A 66 -4.10 16.29 -14.20
C VAL A 66 -4.39 15.29 -15.30
N TYR A 67 -3.30 14.87 -15.95
CA TYR A 67 -3.31 13.90 -17.05
C TYR A 67 -3.00 12.48 -16.56
N ASN A 68 -3.13 11.51 -17.47
CA ASN A 68 -2.75 10.11 -17.27
C ASN A 68 -1.30 9.89 -16.76
N LEU A 69 -0.41 10.87 -16.92
CA LEU A 69 0.96 10.84 -16.40
C LEU A 69 1.02 10.73 -14.87
N TRP A 70 -0.04 11.16 -14.17
CA TRP A 70 -0.13 11.18 -12.72
C TRP A 70 -0.89 9.99 -12.13
N VAL A 71 -1.46 9.13 -12.97
CA VAL A 71 -2.24 7.97 -12.50
C VAL A 71 -1.32 6.95 -11.82
N VAL A 72 -1.66 6.53 -10.61
CA VAL A 72 -1.01 5.41 -9.93
C VAL A 72 -1.69 4.13 -10.40
N LEU A 73 -0.92 3.09 -10.72
CA LEU A 73 -1.49 1.81 -11.14
C LEU A 73 -2.36 1.22 -10.06
N TYR A 74 -3.50 0.69 -10.48
CA TYR A 74 -4.48 0.10 -9.58
C TYR A 74 -5.34 -0.89 -10.35
N SER A 75 -5.95 -1.82 -9.63
CA SER A 75 -7.02 -2.65 -10.18
C SER A 75 -8.36 -2.11 -9.69
N PRO A 76 -9.24 -1.62 -10.59
CA PRO A 76 -10.58 -1.19 -10.22
C PRO A 76 -11.38 -2.28 -9.49
N LEU A 77 -11.21 -3.53 -9.93
CA LEU A 77 -11.86 -4.68 -9.31
C LEU A 77 -11.40 -4.85 -7.86
N LEU A 78 -10.09 -4.96 -7.63
CA LEU A 78 -9.56 -5.16 -6.28
C LEU A 78 -9.89 -3.98 -5.37
N SER A 79 -9.68 -2.75 -5.84
CA SER A 79 -10.00 -1.55 -5.06
C SER A 79 -11.47 -1.46 -4.68
N ASN A 80 -12.38 -1.88 -5.57
CA ASN A 80 -13.80 -1.89 -5.27
C ASN A 80 -14.20 -3.03 -4.32
N THR A 81 -13.60 -4.22 -4.48
CA THR A 81 -13.87 -5.40 -3.64
C THR A 81 -13.44 -5.15 -2.20
N PHE A 82 -12.24 -4.62 -1.99
CA PHE A 82 -11.66 -4.42 -0.65
C PHE A 82 -11.90 -3.02 -0.08
N LYS A 83 -12.56 -2.13 -0.85
CA LYS A 83 -12.76 -0.71 -0.49
C LYS A 83 -11.46 -0.03 -0.05
N ALA A 84 -10.36 -0.37 -0.72
CA ALA A 84 -9.01 0.04 -0.36
C ALA A 84 -8.22 0.54 -1.57
N HIS A 85 -7.22 1.37 -1.30
CA HIS A 85 -6.27 1.84 -2.29
C HIS A 85 -5.21 0.77 -2.54
N ILE A 86 -5.41 -0.02 -3.60
CA ILE A 86 -4.57 -1.17 -3.93
C ILE A 86 -3.71 -0.82 -5.14
N ASN A 87 -2.42 -0.65 -4.89
CA ASN A 87 -1.42 -0.53 -5.94
C ASN A 87 -1.13 -1.93 -6.50
N VAL A 88 -1.16 -2.08 -7.83
CA VAL A 88 -0.87 -3.36 -8.50
C VAL A 88 0.33 -3.16 -9.41
N GLU A 89 1.37 -3.97 -9.19
CA GLU A 89 2.60 -3.93 -9.97
C GLU A 89 2.90 -5.31 -10.56
N TYR A 90 3.10 -5.35 -11.87
CA TYR A 90 3.64 -6.49 -12.60
C TYR A 90 5.13 -6.67 -12.28
N CYS A 91 5.49 -7.91 -11.98
CA CYS A 91 6.78 -8.32 -11.44
C CYS A 91 7.31 -9.47 -12.31
N ASN A 92 8.35 -9.21 -13.11
CA ASN A 92 8.94 -10.21 -14.03
C ASN A 92 10.47 -10.29 -13.95
N SER A 93 11.08 -9.87 -12.83
CA SER A 93 12.52 -10.01 -12.66
C SER A 93 12.92 -10.48 -11.26
N VAL A 94 14.17 -10.94 -11.16
CA VAL A 94 14.82 -11.25 -9.88
C VAL A 94 14.85 -10.05 -8.93
N LYS A 95 14.98 -8.81 -9.44
CA LYS A 95 14.90 -7.59 -8.61
C LYS A 95 13.50 -7.41 -8.02
N SER A 96 12.48 -7.78 -8.79
CA SER A 96 11.08 -7.73 -8.37
C SER A 96 10.77 -8.84 -7.35
N ILE A 97 11.38 -10.02 -7.46
CA ILE A 97 11.36 -11.05 -6.41
C ILE A 97 11.99 -10.53 -5.11
N LYS A 98 13.16 -9.90 -5.19
CA LYS A 98 13.79 -9.24 -4.02
C LYS A 98 12.84 -8.23 -3.38
N TYR A 99 12.08 -7.50 -4.19
CA TYR A 99 11.05 -6.59 -3.69
C TYR A 99 9.97 -7.36 -2.91
N ILE A 100 9.34 -8.40 -3.48
CA ILE A 100 8.35 -9.23 -2.77
C ILE A 100 8.93 -9.78 -1.46
N CYS A 101 10.11 -10.39 -1.52
CA CYS A 101 10.79 -10.93 -0.34
C CYS A 101 11.03 -9.85 0.72
N LYS A 102 11.45 -8.64 0.33
CA LYS A 102 11.62 -7.51 1.25
C LYS A 102 10.33 -7.17 1.98
N TYR A 103 9.18 -7.21 1.31
CA TYR A 103 7.89 -6.88 1.94
C TYR A 103 7.39 -8.02 2.85
N VAL A 104 7.55 -9.26 2.43
CA VAL A 104 7.26 -10.44 3.28
C VAL A 104 8.15 -10.46 4.53
N SER A 105 9.39 -9.97 4.40
CA SER A 105 10.38 -9.93 5.48
C SER A 105 10.42 -8.61 6.24
N LYS A 106 9.62 -7.58 5.88
CA LYS A 106 9.68 -6.22 6.47
C LYS A 106 9.28 -6.18 7.95
N GLY A 107 8.87 -7.32 8.51
CA GLY A 107 8.25 -7.41 9.82
C GLY A 107 6.75 -7.16 9.71
N SER A 108 5.98 -7.72 10.63
CA SER A 108 4.56 -7.44 10.73
C SER A 108 4.34 -6.02 11.24
N ASP A 109 3.36 -5.32 10.66
CA ASP A 109 2.92 -4.04 11.20
C ASP A 109 2.43 -4.22 12.65
N MET A 110 2.74 -3.24 13.50
CA MET A 110 2.28 -3.19 14.89
C MET A 110 1.20 -2.12 15.03
N ALA A 111 0.10 -2.49 15.65
CA ALA A 111 -0.98 -1.57 15.99
C ALA A 111 -1.02 -1.38 17.51
N VAL A 112 -1.16 -0.13 17.95
CA VAL A 112 -1.42 0.20 19.36
C VAL A 112 -2.92 0.42 19.51
N PHE A 113 -3.57 -0.30 20.40
CA PHE A 113 -5.00 -0.12 20.66
C PHE A 113 -5.28 0.05 22.16
N GLY A 114 -6.25 0.92 22.46
CA GLY A 114 -6.65 1.22 23.83
C GLY A 114 -7.57 0.14 24.40
N VAL A 115 -7.24 -0.39 25.57
CA VAL A 115 -8.03 -1.40 26.31
C VAL A 115 -8.51 -0.81 27.64
N GLY A 116 -9.18 0.34 27.59
CA GLY A 116 -9.67 1.01 28.79
C GLY A 116 -11.01 0.47 29.29
N LYS A 117 -11.10 0.13 30.59
CA LYS A 117 -12.38 0.22 31.35
C LYS A 117 -12.38 1.52 32.16
N VAL A 118 -13.52 2.21 32.14
CA VAL A 118 -13.78 3.48 32.84
C VAL A 118 -13.96 3.22 34.34
N ALA A 119 -12.90 2.94 35.09
CA ALA A 119 -12.94 3.03 36.55
C ALA A 119 -11.55 3.19 37.18
N ALA A 120 -11.38 4.31 37.87
CA ALA A 120 -10.39 4.69 38.89
C ALA A 120 -8.93 4.19 38.79
N ARG A 121 -8.03 5.18 38.66
CA ARG A 121 -6.55 5.13 38.66
C ARG A 121 -5.92 4.51 37.41
N LEU A 122 -5.90 5.32 36.35
CA LEU A 122 -5.37 5.01 35.04
C LEU A 122 -3.82 5.07 35.06
N VAL A 123 -3.18 3.90 35.00
CA VAL A 123 -1.77 3.80 34.62
C VAL A 123 -1.71 3.76 33.09
N GLU A 124 -1.01 4.72 32.47
CA GLU A 124 -0.89 4.87 31.00
C GLU A 124 -0.52 3.55 30.30
N ILE A 125 0.39 2.78 30.88
CA ILE A 125 0.84 1.47 30.35
C ILE A 125 -0.31 0.46 30.26
N ASN A 126 -1.25 0.48 31.21
CA ASN A 126 -2.37 -0.45 31.22
C ASN A 126 -3.49 -0.04 30.26
N GLN A 127 -3.43 1.18 29.70
CA GLN A 127 -4.43 1.67 28.76
C GLN A 127 -4.16 1.21 27.34
N TYR A 128 -2.91 0.90 26.97
CA TYR A 128 -2.54 0.59 25.60
C TYR A 128 -1.92 -0.80 25.48
N GLN A 129 -2.40 -1.59 24.53
CA GLN A 129 -1.78 -2.87 24.16
C GLN A 129 -1.18 -2.77 22.76
N LEU A 130 -0.01 -3.40 22.61
CA LEU A 130 0.65 -3.57 21.33
C LEU A 130 0.19 -4.89 20.70
N GLY A 131 -0.54 -4.79 19.60
CA GLY A 131 -0.91 -5.91 18.75
C GLY A 131 0.04 -6.04 17.57
N ARG A 132 0.41 -7.28 17.25
CA ARG A 132 1.08 -7.60 15.99
C ARG A 132 0.03 -7.97 14.95
N TYR A 133 0.09 -7.36 13.77
CA TYR A 133 -0.73 -7.76 12.64
C TYR A 133 -0.30 -9.14 12.11
N ILE A 134 -1.26 -10.03 11.95
CA ILE A 134 -1.08 -11.34 11.31
C ILE A 134 -1.86 -11.29 10.00
N SER A 135 -1.17 -11.48 8.88
CA SER A 135 -1.82 -11.47 7.57
C SER A 135 -2.70 -12.71 7.39
N SER A 136 -3.70 -12.65 6.52
CA SER A 136 -4.66 -13.76 6.32
C SER A 136 -3.96 -15.08 5.98
N ASN A 137 -2.88 -15.03 5.18
CA ASN A 137 -2.07 -16.21 4.87
C ASN A 137 -1.28 -16.75 6.09
N GLU A 138 -0.73 -15.88 6.94
CA GLU A 138 -0.05 -16.31 8.19
C GLU A 138 -1.08 -16.91 9.16
N ALA A 139 -2.27 -16.33 9.26
CA ALA A 139 -3.37 -16.83 10.10
C ALA A 139 -3.86 -18.22 9.67
N VAL A 140 -4.06 -18.45 8.36
CA VAL A 140 -4.45 -19.77 7.83
C VAL A 140 -3.37 -20.81 8.12
N TRP A 141 -2.09 -20.45 7.98
CA TRP A 141 -0.97 -21.36 8.31
C TRP A 141 -0.95 -21.74 9.80
N HIS A 142 -1.24 -20.79 10.69
CA HIS A 142 -1.39 -21.06 12.12
C HIS A 142 -2.59 -21.95 12.41
N ILE A 143 -3.76 -21.69 11.81
CA ILE A 143 -4.98 -22.50 11.99
C ILE A 143 -4.74 -23.94 11.54
N LEU A 144 -4.07 -24.13 10.40
CA LEU A 144 -3.76 -25.45 9.86
C LEU A 144 -2.52 -26.11 10.52
N SER A 145 -1.90 -25.45 11.51
CA SER A 145 -0.73 -25.95 12.25
C SER A 145 0.46 -26.34 11.36
N PHE A 146 0.64 -25.66 10.22
CA PHE A 146 1.81 -25.88 9.38
C PHE A 146 3.08 -25.35 10.04
N PRO A 147 4.26 -25.93 9.74
CA PRO A 147 5.52 -25.39 10.21
C PRO A 147 5.75 -23.99 9.63
N ILE A 148 5.93 -22.99 10.51
CA ILE A 148 6.23 -21.60 10.16
C ILE A 148 7.66 -21.28 10.63
N HIS A 149 8.38 -20.46 9.86
CA HIS A 149 9.69 -19.96 10.26
C HIS A 149 9.57 -19.17 11.59
N LYS A 150 10.36 -19.54 12.58
CA LYS A 150 10.39 -18.85 13.89
C LYS A 150 10.95 -17.43 13.69
N ARG A 151 10.13 -16.40 13.95
CA ARG A 151 10.59 -15.01 14.06
C ARG A 151 10.73 -14.66 15.54
N TYR A 152 11.72 -13.86 15.90
CA TYR A 152 11.84 -13.33 17.26
C TYR A 152 11.34 -11.87 17.28
N PRO A 153 10.45 -11.49 18.21
CA PRO A 153 9.83 -12.31 19.26
C PRO A 153 8.80 -13.32 18.72
N ILE A 154 8.77 -14.50 19.36
CA ILE A 154 8.12 -15.74 18.88
C ILE A 154 6.58 -15.69 18.99
N ALA A 155 6.04 -14.93 19.93
CA ALA A 155 4.61 -14.70 20.09
C ALA A 155 4.40 -13.42 20.89
N VAL A 156 3.45 -12.59 20.48
CA VAL A 156 2.84 -11.59 21.36
C VAL A 156 1.46 -12.15 21.71
N HIS A 157 1.09 -12.11 22.99
CA HIS A 157 -0.15 -12.66 23.52
C HIS A 157 -1.37 -12.10 22.77
N LEU A 158 -2.03 -12.93 21.96
CA LEU A 158 -3.27 -12.58 21.26
C LEU A 158 -4.44 -12.61 22.25
N ARG A 159 -4.72 -11.48 22.90
CA ARG A 159 -6.01 -11.26 23.57
C ARG A 159 -7.01 -10.68 22.57
N GLY A 160 -7.62 -11.57 21.78
CA GLY A 160 -8.80 -11.26 20.97
C GLY A 160 -8.57 -11.38 19.46
N ILE A 161 -9.30 -12.32 18.84
CA ILE A 161 -9.50 -12.34 17.39
C ILE A 161 -10.58 -11.30 17.08
N LEU A 162 -10.21 -10.14 16.55
CA LEU A 162 -11.16 -9.27 15.87
C LEU A 162 -11.47 -9.91 14.51
N ARG A 163 -12.68 -10.45 14.34
CA ARG A 163 -13.17 -10.93 13.04
C ARG A 163 -13.25 -9.74 12.08
N MET A 164 -12.27 -9.60 11.20
CA MET A 164 -12.48 -8.88 9.93
C MET A 164 -12.98 -9.89 8.91
N ASN A 165 -14.20 -9.67 8.42
CA ASN A 165 -14.79 -10.46 7.35
C ASN A 165 -14.05 -10.17 6.05
N SER A 166 -13.31 -11.14 5.51
CA SER A 166 -13.00 -11.16 4.09
C SER A 166 -12.73 -12.58 3.59
N ALA A 167 -13.57 -13.00 2.65
CA ALA A 167 -13.36 -14.15 1.79
C ALA A 167 -12.49 -13.71 0.61
N CYS A 168 -11.39 -14.41 0.33
CA CYS A 168 -10.92 -14.63 -1.05
C CYS A 168 -9.82 -15.70 -1.09
N THR A 169 -10.15 -16.85 -1.67
CA THR A 169 -9.23 -17.86 -2.17
C THR A 169 -9.10 -17.70 -3.68
N SER A 170 -7.88 -17.58 -4.21
CA SER A 170 -7.50 -18.10 -5.53
C SER A 170 -6.00 -17.87 -5.80
N GLN A 171 -5.35 -18.95 -6.28
CA GLN A 171 -3.96 -18.99 -6.69
C GLN A 171 -3.78 -18.35 -8.07
N GLN A 172 -3.20 -17.15 -8.07
CA GLN A 172 -2.31 -16.60 -9.10
C GLN A 172 -1.53 -15.50 -8.37
N LEU A 173 -0.20 -15.43 -8.51
CA LEU A 173 0.67 -14.49 -7.79
C LEU A 173 0.41 -13.04 -8.23
N MET A 174 -0.72 -12.50 -7.79
CA MET A 174 -1.08 -11.09 -7.84
C MET A 174 -0.91 -10.57 -6.42
N TYR A 175 0.16 -9.81 -6.17
CA TYR A 175 0.38 -9.22 -4.85
C TYR A 175 -0.59 -8.04 -4.67
N VAL A 176 -1.65 -8.27 -3.92
CA VAL A 176 -2.66 -7.28 -3.56
C VAL A 176 -2.22 -6.63 -2.25
N GLN A 177 -1.77 -5.38 -2.31
CA GLN A 177 -1.44 -4.62 -1.11
C GLN A 177 -2.66 -3.85 -0.61
N GLU A 178 -3.22 -4.25 0.52
CA GLU A 178 -4.13 -3.40 1.29
C GLU A 178 -3.30 -2.37 2.09
N HIS A 179 -3.29 -1.11 1.65
CA HIS A 179 -2.85 -0.02 2.50
C HIS A 179 -4.04 0.45 3.34
N TRP A 180 -4.03 0.14 4.63
CA TRP A 180 -4.95 0.74 5.59
C TRP A 180 -4.53 2.19 5.87
N PHE A 181 -5.45 3.09 5.56
CA PHE A 181 -5.34 4.54 5.69
C PHE A 181 -5.43 4.92 7.17
N TYR A 182 -4.29 5.12 7.84
CA TYR A 182 -4.23 5.90 9.09
C TYR A 182 -2.98 6.78 9.10
N ARG A 183 -3.09 7.94 8.44
CA ARG A 183 -2.54 9.23 8.88
C ARG A 183 -2.93 10.33 7.88
N GLN A 184 -4.12 10.87 8.08
CA GLN A 184 -4.25 12.32 8.05
C GLN A 184 -3.82 12.83 9.44
N GLN A 185 -3.12 13.98 9.46
CA GLN A 185 -2.46 14.65 10.60
C GLN A 185 -1.13 13.95 10.98
N PHE A 186 0.06 14.47 10.66
CA PHE A 186 0.57 15.83 10.53
C PHE A 186 1.42 16.02 9.28
#